data_AF-A0AAI8VU08-F1
#
_entry.id   AF-A0AAI8VU08-F1
#
_cell.length_a   1.000
_cell.length_b   1.000
_cell.length_c   1.000
_cell.angle_alpha   90.00
_cell.angle_beta   90.00
_cell.angle_gamma   90.00
#
_symmetry.space_group_name_H-M   'P 1'
#
loop_
_entity.id
_entity.type
_entity.pdbx_description
1 polymer ?
#
loop_
_entity_poly.entity_id
_entity_poly.type
_entity_poly.pdbx_seq_one_letter_code
_entity_poly.pdbx_strand_id
1 'polypeptide(L)'
;MNVPSRSPLHPFAPPFICTVYHNPPYTVETPFYGIRARRRFSESPPSSTSTSHLSPNATRSQSPNPLDDEQQQRDEQNDQLGRDHLASLPRNQSDAQSNEERRQIFEADRNGTCREPAGTDFYELGEENIKKRWVEQGIWNPKWNRPESWNGRPEGRWKHEEPPELESEYETDSQAEEPPFRFPGPRAPKPKRPKSNANMQLIAERRTVREREREASRPFYQL
;
A
#
# COMPACT_ATOMS: atom_id res chain seq x y z
N MET A 1 41.50 0.37 48.42
CA MET A 1 41.41 0.18 46.95
C MET A 1 39.95 -0.08 46.62
N ASN A 2 39.22 0.93 46.13
CA ASN A 2 37.79 0.83 45.82
C ASN A 2 37.63 0.72 44.30
N VAL A 3 37.01 -0.35 43.84
CA VAL A 3 36.67 -0.57 42.43
C VAL A 3 35.22 -0.10 42.23
N PRO A 4 34.93 0.79 41.27
CA PRO A 4 33.55 1.20 41.03
C PRO A 4 32.80 0.12 40.25
N SER A 5 31.68 -0.31 40.82
CA SER A 5 30.71 -1.20 40.20
C SER A 5 30.04 -0.50 39.01
N ARG A 6 30.24 -1.02 37.80
CA ARG A 6 29.50 -0.60 36.60
C ARG A 6 28.21 -1.41 36.51
N SER A 7 27.07 -0.75 36.71
CA SER A 7 25.76 -1.31 36.40
C SER A 7 25.59 -1.46 34.88
N PRO A 8 24.96 -2.53 34.39
CA PRO A 8 24.68 -2.72 32.97
C PRO A 8 23.51 -1.84 32.53
N LEU A 9 23.72 -1.05 31.48
CA LEU A 9 22.68 -0.35 30.74
C LEU A 9 21.88 -1.40 29.95
N HIS A 10 20.64 -1.64 30.35
CA HIS A 10 19.65 -2.31 29.48
C HIS A 10 19.01 -1.26 28.57
N PRO A 11 18.92 -1.50 27.24
CA PRO A 11 17.99 -0.79 26.38
C PRO A 11 16.63 -1.49 26.43
N PHE A 12 15.73 -1.02 27.29
CA PHE A 12 14.31 -1.34 27.16
C PHE A 12 13.69 -0.30 26.22
N ALA A 13 13.66 -0.61 24.93
CA ALA A 13 12.71 0.02 24.02
C ALA A 13 11.32 -0.55 24.37
N PRO A 14 10.30 0.29 24.65
CA PRO A 14 8.96 -0.21 24.92
C PRO A 14 8.37 -0.85 23.66
N PRO A 15 7.56 -1.91 23.80
CA PRO A 15 6.79 -2.46 22.68
C PRO A 15 5.77 -1.42 22.21
N PHE A 16 5.92 -0.96 20.97
CA PHE A 16 4.93 -0.10 20.34
C PHE A 16 3.66 -0.92 20.07
N ILE A 17 2.70 -0.83 20.98
CA ILE A 17 1.33 -1.28 20.73
C ILE A 17 0.79 -0.34 19.66
N CYS A 18 0.64 -0.82 18.42
CA CYS A 18 -0.26 -0.18 17.46
C CYS A 18 -1.66 -0.24 18.06
N THR A 19 -2.06 0.80 18.78
CA THR A 19 -3.46 1.07 19.02
C THR A 19 -4.09 1.17 17.64
N VAL A 20 -4.97 0.23 17.32
CA VAL A 20 -5.87 0.33 16.15
C VAL A 20 -6.68 1.60 16.39
N TYR A 21 -6.18 2.70 15.85
CA TYR A 21 -6.84 3.99 15.93
C TYR A 21 -8.16 3.83 15.19
N HIS A 22 -9.25 3.79 15.94
CA HIS A 22 -10.56 4.08 15.39
C HIS A 22 -10.48 5.53 14.90
N ASN A 23 -10.25 5.69 13.59
CA ASN A 23 -10.36 6.98 12.95
C ASN A 23 -11.74 7.56 13.29
N PRO A 24 -11.84 8.77 13.88
CA PRO A 24 -13.12 9.46 13.94
C PRO A 24 -13.62 9.64 12.50
N PRO A 25 -14.94 9.57 12.25
CA PRO A 25 -15.49 9.70 10.91
C PRO A 25 -15.16 11.09 10.36
N TYR A 26 -14.12 11.17 9.53
CA TYR A 26 -13.86 12.34 8.72
C TYR A 26 -14.96 12.39 7.67
N THR A 27 -15.92 13.31 7.83
CA THR A 27 -16.83 13.74 6.77
C THR A 27 -16.02 14.50 5.73
N VAL A 28 -15.30 13.77 4.89
CA VAL A 28 -14.72 14.31 3.67
C VAL A 28 -15.86 14.38 2.66
N GLU A 29 -16.39 15.57 2.42
CA GLU A 29 -17.21 15.83 1.25
C GLU A 29 -16.34 15.60 0.01
N THR A 30 -16.42 14.39 -0.55
CA THR A 30 -15.80 14.06 -1.82
C THR A 30 -16.53 14.79 -2.95
N PRO A 31 -15.86 15.63 -3.76
CA PRO A 31 -16.45 16.14 -4.98
C PRO A 31 -16.61 14.98 -5.98
N PHE A 32 -17.85 14.71 -6.36
CA PHE A 32 -18.27 13.75 -7.38
C PHE A 32 -17.52 13.96 -8.70
N TYR A 33 -16.45 13.20 -8.93
CA TYR A 33 -15.91 12.97 -10.27
C TYR A 33 -16.11 11.52 -10.66
N GLY A 34 -17.27 11.26 -11.29
CA GLY A 34 -17.64 9.91 -11.72
C GLY A 34 -18.89 9.83 -12.61
N ILE A 35 -19.29 10.88 -13.31
CA ILE A 35 -20.36 10.78 -14.33
C ILE A 35 -19.74 10.74 -15.73
N ARG A 36 -19.28 9.57 -16.16
CA ARG A 36 -19.25 9.20 -17.60
C ARG A 36 -18.83 7.75 -17.82
N ALA A 37 -19.80 6.84 -17.94
CA ALA A 37 -19.77 5.67 -18.86
C ALA A 37 -20.94 4.68 -18.70
N ARG A 38 -22.13 5.10 -18.24
CA ARG A 38 -23.35 4.28 -18.35
C ARG A 38 -24.42 5.00 -19.18
N ARG A 39 -24.21 5.05 -20.49
CA ARG A 39 -25.24 5.50 -21.46
C ARG A 39 -25.29 4.57 -22.66
N ARG A 40 -25.49 3.27 -22.43
CA ARG A 40 -25.74 2.26 -23.48
C ARG A 40 -26.87 1.26 -23.19
N PHE A 41 -27.69 1.50 -22.16
CA PHE A 41 -28.84 0.63 -21.83
C PHE A 41 -30.15 1.42 -21.74
N SER A 42 -30.36 2.37 -22.67
CA SER A 42 -31.62 3.09 -22.82
C SER A 42 -32.59 2.40 -23.77
N GLU A 43 -32.23 1.24 -24.32
CA GLU A 43 -33.13 0.45 -25.16
C GLU A 43 -33.95 -0.47 -24.27
N SER A 44 -35.22 -0.10 -24.10
CA SER A 44 -36.21 -0.92 -23.40
C SER A 44 -36.29 -2.30 -24.06
N PRO A 45 -36.25 -3.40 -23.28
CA PRO A 45 -36.52 -4.72 -23.82
C PRO A 45 -37.93 -4.78 -24.42
N PRO A 46 -38.17 -5.56 -25.47
CA PRO A 46 -39.49 -5.68 -26.09
C PRO A 46 -40.51 -6.19 -25.07
N SER A 47 -41.66 -5.51 -25.01
CA SER A 47 -42.80 -5.89 -24.17
C SER A 47 -43.30 -7.29 -24.53
N SER A 48 -42.99 -8.27 -23.70
CA SER A 48 -43.65 -9.58 -23.73
C SER A 48 -45.05 -9.44 -23.12
N THR A 49 -46.08 -9.39 -23.97
CA THR A 49 -47.48 -9.56 -23.57
C THR A 49 -47.71 -10.99 -23.09
N SER A 50 -47.49 -11.23 -21.79
CA SER A 50 -47.98 -12.43 -21.10
C SER A 50 -49.32 -12.13 -20.44
N THR A 51 -50.37 -12.44 -21.20
CA THR A 51 -51.72 -12.70 -20.69
C THR A 51 -51.68 -13.94 -19.80
N SER A 52 -51.95 -13.83 -18.50
CA SER A 52 -52.66 -14.90 -17.76
C SER A 52 -53.07 -14.50 -16.35
N HIS A 53 -54.39 -14.49 -16.17
CA HIS A 53 -55.16 -14.96 -15.02
C HIS A 53 -54.92 -14.34 -13.64
N LEU A 54 -55.84 -13.43 -13.32
CA LEU A 54 -56.38 -13.15 -11.99
C LEU A 54 -56.46 -14.41 -11.12
N SER A 55 -55.69 -14.42 -10.03
CA SER A 55 -55.89 -15.32 -8.89
C SER A 55 -56.00 -14.46 -7.62
N PRO A 56 -57.22 -14.18 -7.13
CA PRO A 56 -57.42 -13.52 -5.86
C PRO A 56 -57.51 -14.60 -4.79
N ASN A 57 -56.42 -14.86 -4.07
CA ASN A 57 -56.37 -15.38 -2.70
C ASN A 57 -54.95 -15.87 -2.38
N ALA A 58 -54.09 -14.97 -1.92
CA ALA A 58 -52.85 -15.36 -1.24
C ALA A 58 -52.57 -14.38 -0.09
N THR A 59 -53.11 -14.78 1.05
CA THR A 59 -52.84 -14.24 2.38
C THR A 59 -51.35 -14.30 2.70
N ARG A 60 -50.79 -13.19 3.18
CA ARG A 60 -49.73 -13.16 4.22
C ARG A 60 -48.42 -13.92 3.92
N SER A 61 -47.38 -13.17 3.54
CA SER A 61 -46.25 -12.94 4.45
C SER A 61 -45.40 -11.78 3.90
N GLN A 62 -45.36 -10.68 4.64
CA GLN A 62 -44.27 -9.73 4.54
C GLN A 62 -43.03 -10.41 5.11
N SER A 63 -42.22 -11.01 4.23
CA SER A 63 -40.85 -11.37 4.59
C SER A 63 -39.96 -10.22 4.13
N PRO A 64 -39.17 -9.58 5.02
CA PRO A 64 -38.06 -8.74 4.61
C PRO A 64 -37.22 -9.55 3.63
N ASN A 65 -36.87 -8.96 2.48
CA ASN A 65 -36.10 -9.66 1.46
C ASN A 65 -34.68 -9.88 2.01
N PRO A 66 -34.26 -11.11 2.36
CA PRO A 66 -32.93 -11.36 2.94
C PRO A 66 -31.79 -11.07 1.96
N LEU A 67 -32.11 -10.85 0.68
CA LEU A 67 -31.17 -10.45 -0.36
C LEU A 67 -30.62 -9.02 -0.18
N ASP A 68 -31.30 -8.16 0.56
CA ASP A 68 -30.87 -6.77 0.79
C ASP A 68 -29.76 -6.71 1.86
N ASP A 69 -29.93 -7.45 2.96
CA ASP A 69 -28.98 -7.48 4.07
C ASP A 69 -27.61 -8.06 3.65
N GLU A 70 -27.58 -9.13 2.86
CA GLU A 70 -26.32 -9.70 2.37
C GLU A 70 -25.58 -8.76 1.42
N GLN A 71 -26.32 -7.99 0.61
CA GLN A 71 -25.72 -7.02 -0.28
C GLN A 71 -25.13 -5.86 0.52
N GLN A 72 -25.87 -5.34 1.49
CA GLN A 72 -25.39 -4.31 2.40
C GLN A 72 -24.11 -4.75 3.13
N GLN A 73 -24.07 -5.97 3.67
CA GLN A 73 -22.87 -6.50 4.34
C GLN A 73 -21.67 -6.59 3.41
N ARG A 74 -21.86 -7.00 2.15
CA ARG A 74 -20.77 -7.02 1.15
C ARG A 74 -20.25 -5.62 0.86
N ASP A 75 -21.15 -4.64 0.73
CA ASP A 75 -20.78 -3.26 0.45
C ASP A 75 -20.03 -2.65 1.65
N GLU A 76 -20.49 -2.88 2.88
CA GLU A 76 -19.79 -2.47 4.10
C GLU A 76 -18.40 -3.11 4.23
N GLN A 77 -18.25 -4.39 3.89
CA GLN A 77 -16.95 -5.07 3.88
C GLN A 77 -16.01 -4.50 2.81
N ASN A 78 -16.51 -4.24 1.61
CA ASN A 78 -15.71 -3.63 0.54
C ASN A 78 -15.25 -2.22 0.92
N ASP A 79 -16.13 -1.43 1.53
CA ASP A 79 -15.80 -0.10 2.03
C ASP A 79 -14.75 -0.16 3.14
N GLN A 80 -14.85 -1.15 4.04
CA GLN A 80 -13.86 -1.36 5.08
C GLN A 80 -12.50 -1.73 4.49
N LEU A 81 -12.44 -2.67 3.55
CA LEU A 81 -11.21 -3.04 2.84
C LEU A 81 -10.60 -1.83 2.11
N GLY A 82 -11.43 -0.98 1.50
CA GLY A 82 -10.99 0.27 0.89
C GLY A 82 -10.33 1.21 1.89
N ARG A 83 -10.95 1.41 3.06
CA ARG A 83 -10.39 2.22 4.15
C ARG A 83 -9.07 1.65 4.67
N ASP A 84 -9.01 0.34 4.90
CA ASP A 84 -7.82 -0.34 5.41
C ASP A 84 -6.67 -0.27 4.40
N HIS A 85 -6.97 -0.42 3.11
CA HIS A 85 -5.99 -0.25 2.05
C HIS A 85 -5.43 1.18 2.00
N LEU A 86 -6.31 2.19 2.06
CA LEU A 86 -5.88 3.59 2.11
C LEU A 86 -5.05 3.87 3.36
N ALA A 87 -5.45 3.39 4.53
CA ALA A 87 -4.70 3.57 5.78
C ALA A 87 -3.31 2.92 5.72
N SER A 88 -3.15 1.85 4.94
CA SER A 88 -1.90 1.12 4.74
C SER A 88 -0.95 1.76 3.71
N LEU A 89 -1.36 2.84 3.04
CA LEU A 89 -0.48 3.55 2.11
C LEU A 89 0.68 4.21 2.87
N PRO A 90 1.91 4.25 2.30
CA PRO A 90 3.07 4.86 2.94
C PRO A 90 2.82 6.26 3.48
N ARG A 91 2.14 7.10 2.69
CA ARG A 91 1.78 8.46 3.11
C ARG A 91 0.94 8.48 4.38
N ASN A 92 -0.15 7.72 4.41
CA ASN A 92 -1.10 7.73 5.50
C ASN A 92 -0.50 7.12 6.77
N GLN A 93 0.30 6.06 6.62
CA GLN A 93 1.02 5.47 7.76
C GLN A 93 2.09 6.43 8.30
N SER A 94 2.85 7.11 7.43
CA SER A 94 3.82 8.13 7.84
C SER A 94 3.14 9.29 8.56
N ASP A 95 2.03 9.80 8.03
CA ASP A 95 1.29 10.90 8.64
C ASP A 95 0.75 10.51 10.02
N ALA A 96 0.21 9.29 10.17
CA ALA A 96 -0.23 8.78 11.45
C ALA A 96 0.91 8.67 12.47
N GLN A 97 2.07 8.12 12.07
CA GLN A 97 3.23 7.99 12.94
C GLN A 97 3.86 9.34 13.30
N SER A 98 3.97 10.27 12.35
CA SER A 98 4.48 11.62 12.61
C SER A 98 3.57 12.38 13.57
N ASN A 99 2.25 12.24 13.45
CA ASN A 99 1.31 12.85 14.40
C ASN A 99 1.49 12.31 15.82
N GLU A 100 1.70 11.00 15.96
CA GLU A 100 1.93 10.34 17.25
C GLU A 100 3.28 10.75 17.85
N GLU A 101 4.35 10.75 17.06
CA GLU A 101 5.67 11.20 17.50
C GLU A 101 5.63 12.67 17.94
N ARG A 102 4.96 13.52 17.17
CA ARG A 102 4.74 14.93 17.52
C ARG A 102 3.98 15.06 18.85
N ARG A 103 2.94 14.25 19.07
CA ARG A 103 2.19 14.21 20.33
C ARG A 103 3.10 13.84 21.50
N GLN A 104 3.96 12.84 21.33
CA GLN A 104 4.92 12.43 22.36
C GLN A 104 5.95 13.52 22.67
N ILE A 105 6.47 14.21 21.65
CA ILE A 105 7.40 15.35 21.83
C ILE A 105 6.70 16.47 22.62
N PHE A 106 5.48 16.84 22.24
CA PHE A 106 4.69 17.86 22.97
C PHE A 106 4.44 17.47 24.43
N GLU A 107 4.11 16.21 24.70
CA GLU A 107 3.91 15.72 26.06
C GLU A 107 5.21 15.72 26.87
N ALA A 108 6.33 15.33 26.26
CA ALA A 108 7.64 15.31 26.90
C ALA A 108 8.16 16.72 27.22
N ASP A 109 7.94 17.70 26.33
CA ASP A 109 8.26 19.11 26.54
C ASP A 109 7.43 19.71 27.68
N ARG A 110 6.11 19.50 27.66
CA ARG A 110 5.19 19.94 28.73
C ARG A 110 5.57 19.35 30.09
N ASN A 111 6.04 18.11 30.12
CA ASN A 111 6.46 17.43 31.34
C ASN A 111 7.91 17.75 31.74
N GLY A 112 8.65 18.53 30.93
CA GLY A 112 10.06 18.85 31.15
C GLY A 112 11.00 17.65 31.08
N THR A 113 10.53 16.53 30.51
CA THR A 113 11.28 15.27 30.36
C THR A 113 12.19 15.32 29.14
N CYS A 114 11.78 16.03 28.09
CA CYS A 114 12.66 16.41 26.99
C CYS A 114 12.91 17.92 27.04
N ARG A 115 14.16 18.33 26.80
CA ARG A 115 14.51 19.73 26.55
C ARG A 115 15.03 19.84 25.14
N GLU A 116 14.12 20.08 24.22
CA GLU A 116 14.49 20.44 22.86
C GLU A 116 15.10 21.84 22.83
N PRO A 117 16.05 22.11 21.93
CA PRO A 117 16.57 23.46 21.72
C PRO A 117 15.46 24.46 21.43
N ALA A 118 15.59 25.67 21.95
CA ALA A 118 14.64 26.74 21.67
C ALA A 118 14.65 27.05 20.16
N GLY A 119 13.47 26.95 19.53
CA GLY A 119 13.29 27.20 18.10
C GLY A 119 13.23 25.95 17.22
N THR A 120 13.31 24.74 17.79
CA THR A 120 13.06 23.51 17.04
C THR A 120 11.58 23.39 16.65
N ASP A 121 11.30 23.14 15.38
CA ASP A 121 9.94 22.80 14.93
C ASP A 121 9.63 21.33 15.26
N PHE A 122 8.66 21.10 16.15
CA PHE A 122 8.23 19.74 16.52
C PHE A 122 7.63 18.96 15.34
N TYR A 123 7.14 19.64 14.31
CA TYR A 123 6.64 18.99 13.10
C TYR A 123 7.81 18.37 12.32
N GLU A 124 8.85 19.16 12.06
CA GLU A 124 10.06 18.69 11.37
C GLU A 124 10.75 17.58 12.17
N LEU A 125 10.90 17.76 13.49
CA LEU A 125 11.54 16.77 14.36
C LEU A 125 10.80 15.42 14.36
N GLY A 126 9.46 15.44 14.39
CA GLY A 126 8.65 14.23 14.30
C GLY A 126 8.83 13.50 12.97
N GLU A 127 8.79 14.24 11.85
CA GLU A 127 9.01 13.67 10.52
C GLU A 127 10.43 13.09 10.35
N GLU A 128 11.45 13.79 10.86
CA GLU A 128 12.84 13.31 10.84
C GLU A 128 13.04 12.02 11.66
N ASN A 129 12.43 11.94 12.85
CA ASN A 129 12.47 10.75 13.69
C ASN A 129 11.84 9.53 12.99
N ILE A 130 10.66 9.71 12.37
CA ILE A 130 9.99 8.63 11.63
C ILE A 130 10.82 8.21 10.41
N LYS A 131 11.31 9.18 9.64
CA LYS A 131 12.19 8.91 8.49
C LYS A 131 13.42 8.12 8.91
N LYS A 132 14.09 8.52 9.98
CA LYS A 132 15.26 7.82 10.53
C LYS A 132 14.92 6.36 10.88
N ARG A 133 13.82 6.12 11.59
CA ARG A 133 13.37 4.75 11.93
C ARG A 133 13.08 3.92 10.67
N TRP A 134 12.42 4.50 9.67
CA TRP A 134 12.12 3.80 8.42
C TRP A 134 13.35 3.49 7.58
N VAL A 135 14.37 4.36 7.62
CA VAL A 135 15.68 4.12 7.00
C VAL A 135 16.40 2.97 7.72
N GLU A 136 16.42 2.97 9.06
CA GLU A 136 17.00 1.90 9.88
C GLU A 136 16.31 0.55 9.64
N GLN A 137 14.99 0.54 9.44
CA GLN A 137 14.22 -0.65 9.09
C GLN A 137 14.35 -1.06 7.61
N GLY A 138 15.00 -0.25 6.77
CA GLY A 138 15.14 -0.51 5.34
C GLY A 138 13.86 -0.38 4.52
N ILE A 139 12.80 0.19 5.11
CA ILE A 139 11.48 0.42 4.51
C ILE A 139 11.49 1.69 3.64
N TRP A 140 12.30 2.68 4.02
CA TRP A 140 12.42 3.95 3.31
C TRP A 140 12.86 3.76 1.85
N ASN A 141 12.07 4.31 0.92
CA ASN A 141 12.44 4.34 -0.49
C ASN A 141 13.22 5.63 -0.79
N PRO A 142 14.48 5.56 -1.28
CA PRO A 142 15.26 6.75 -1.60
C PRO A 142 14.62 7.61 -2.70
N LYS A 143 13.72 7.05 -3.52
CA LYS A 143 12.95 7.80 -4.52
C LYS A 143 12.04 8.87 -3.88
N TRP A 144 11.66 8.71 -2.61
CA TRP A 144 10.88 9.70 -1.86
C TRP A 144 11.67 10.97 -1.51
N ASN A 145 13.01 10.96 -1.59
CA ASN A 145 13.83 12.16 -1.38
C ASN A 145 13.90 13.07 -2.61
N ARG A 146 13.18 12.76 -3.71
CA ARG A 146 13.23 13.58 -4.91
C ARG A 146 12.56 14.93 -4.65
N PRO A 147 13.10 16.05 -5.19
CA PRO A 147 12.50 17.38 -5.03
C PRO A 147 11.10 17.49 -5.66
N GLU A 148 10.73 16.54 -6.53
CA GLU A 148 9.40 16.42 -7.12
C GLU A 148 8.37 15.85 -6.12
N SER A 149 8.81 15.13 -5.09
CA SER A 149 7.94 14.70 -4.00
C SER A 149 7.67 15.89 -3.10
N TRP A 150 6.40 16.23 -2.94
CA TRP A 150 5.99 17.38 -2.16
C TRP A 150 6.50 17.24 -0.72
N ASN A 151 7.52 18.03 -0.37
CA ASN A 151 8.15 18.09 0.95
C ASN A 151 8.80 16.76 1.42
N GLY A 152 9.27 15.91 0.50
CA GLY A 152 9.97 14.66 0.86
C GLY A 152 9.08 13.64 1.57
N ARG A 153 7.76 13.72 1.37
CA ARG A 153 6.79 12.79 1.94
C ARG A 153 6.79 11.46 1.18
N PRO A 154 6.57 10.33 1.86
CA PRO A 154 6.55 9.04 1.21
C PRO A 154 5.34 8.94 0.27
N GLU A 155 5.62 8.91 -1.03
CA GLU A 155 4.61 8.81 -2.10
C GLU A 155 4.68 7.47 -2.83
N GLY A 156 3.53 6.95 -3.24
CA GLY A 156 3.46 5.73 -4.04
C GLY A 156 3.48 4.44 -3.22
N ARG A 157 4.22 3.44 -3.69
CA ARG A 157 4.25 2.09 -3.12
C ARG A 157 5.38 1.95 -2.11
N TRP A 158 5.22 1.02 -1.17
CA TRP A 158 6.32 0.61 -0.32
C TRP A 158 7.49 0.10 -1.14
N LYS A 159 8.73 0.25 -0.65
CA LYS A 159 9.92 -0.28 -1.31
C LYS A 159 9.81 -1.78 -1.62
N HIS A 160 9.13 -2.54 -0.76
CA HIS A 160 8.90 -3.97 -0.97
C HIS A 160 7.72 -4.27 -1.93
N GLU A 161 6.86 -3.31 -2.22
CA GLU A 161 5.79 -3.45 -3.20
C GLU A 161 6.22 -3.10 -4.62
N GLU A 162 7.33 -2.36 -4.79
CA GLU A 162 7.91 -2.15 -6.10
C GLU A 162 8.30 -3.52 -6.69
N PRO A 163 7.81 -3.86 -7.91
CA PRO A 163 8.35 -5.00 -8.63
C PRO A 163 9.86 -4.83 -8.66
N PRO A 164 10.65 -5.88 -8.37
CA PRO A 164 12.09 -5.79 -8.57
C PRO A 164 12.26 -5.26 -9.98
N GLU A 165 12.95 -4.11 -10.09
CA GLU A 165 13.35 -3.58 -11.39
C GLU A 165 13.91 -4.80 -12.09
N LEU A 166 13.24 -5.23 -13.17
CA LEU A 166 13.69 -6.33 -13.99
C LEU A 166 14.99 -5.80 -14.55
N GLU A 167 16.07 -5.96 -13.77
CA GLU A 167 17.43 -5.81 -14.23
C GLU A 167 17.42 -6.58 -15.51
N SER A 168 17.53 -5.78 -16.54
CA SER A 168 17.37 -6.14 -17.90
C SER A 168 18.18 -7.39 -18.16
N GLU A 169 17.53 -8.55 -18.18
CA GLU A 169 18.08 -9.80 -18.70
C GLU A 169 18.37 -9.70 -20.22
N TYR A 170 18.57 -8.48 -20.74
CA TYR A 170 19.04 -8.15 -22.07
C TYR A 170 20.43 -7.51 -22.05
N GLU A 171 21.21 -7.62 -20.96
CA GLU A 171 22.66 -7.42 -21.03
C GLU A 171 23.30 -8.54 -21.87
N THR A 172 23.21 -8.33 -23.18
CA THR A 172 24.24 -8.61 -24.17
C THR A 172 24.89 -10.00 -24.08
N ASP A 173 24.13 -11.05 -24.43
CA ASP A 173 24.72 -12.18 -25.17
C ASP A 173 24.65 -11.89 -26.67
N SER A 174 25.28 -10.80 -27.07
CA SER A 174 25.48 -10.40 -28.46
C SER A 174 26.86 -9.77 -28.60
N GLN A 175 27.87 -10.39 -27.98
CA GLN A 175 29.23 -10.35 -28.51
C GLN A 175 29.36 -11.43 -29.59
N ALA A 176 28.51 -11.37 -30.61
CA ALA A 176 28.77 -12.01 -31.88
C ALA A 176 29.26 -10.89 -32.79
N GLU A 177 30.55 -10.91 -33.10
CA GLU A 177 31.17 -10.04 -34.11
C GLU A 177 30.27 -9.99 -35.36
N GLU A 178 29.67 -8.83 -35.64
CA GLU A 178 28.97 -8.61 -36.90
C GLU A 178 30.01 -8.37 -38.00
N PRO A 179 29.98 -9.11 -39.13
CA PRO A 179 30.68 -8.71 -40.33
C PRO A 179 29.97 -7.51 -40.98
N PRO A 180 30.71 -6.59 -41.62
CA PRO A 180 30.16 -5.32 -42.10
C PRO A 180 29.46 -5.49 -43.45
N PHE A 181 28.16 -5.83 -43.47
CA PHE A 181 27.37 -5.70 -44.70
C PHE A 181 25.98 -5.09 -44.49
N ARG A 182 25.81 -3.93 -45.14
CA ARG A 182 24.60 -3.11 -45.24
C ARG A 182 23.52 -3.79 -46.09
N PHE A 183 22.28 -3.82 -45.61
CA PHE A 183 21.08 -3.76 -46.46
C PHE A 183 19.89 -3.12 -45.70
N PRO A 184 19.11 -2.20 -46.32
CA PRO A 184 17.86 -1.70 -45.76
C PRO A 184 16.70 -2.61 -46.20
N GLY A 185 16.07 -3.28 -45.26
CA GLY A 185 14.85 -4.06 -45.49
C GLY A 185 14.04 -4.22 -44.21
N PRO A 186 12.69 -4.30 -44.29
CA PRO A 186 11.83 -4.47 -43.12
C PRO A 186 12.12 -5.83 -42.48
N ARG A 187 12.82 -5.81 -41.34
CA ARG A 187 13.14 -7.03 -40.60
C ARG A 187 11.85 -7.57 -39.98
N ALA A 188 11.41 -8.72 -40.49
CA ALA A 188 10.35 -9.50 -39.86
C ALA A 188 10.71 -9.80 -38.39
N PRO A 189 9.76 -9.75 -37.45
CA PRO A 189 10.02 -10.03 -36.04
C PRO A 189 10.52 -11.47 -35.90
N LYS A 190 11.77 -11.64 -35.47
CA LYS A 190 12.32 -12.97 -35.18
C LYS A 190 11.47 -13.63 -34.09
N PRO A 191 11.09 -14.91 -34.25
CA PRO A 191 10.32 -15.63 -33.23
C PRO A 191 11.13 -15.67 -31.94
N LYS A 192 10.54 -15.10 -30.87
CA LYS A 192 11.11 -15.18 -29.53
C LYS A 192 11.24 -16.66 -29.17
N ARG A 193 12.47 -17.13 -28.92
CA ARG A 193 12.71 -18.49 -28.44
C ARG A 193 11.84 -18.74 -27.20
N PRO A 194 11.08 -19.85 -27.15
CA PRO A 194 10.35 -20.24 -25.95
C PRO A 194 11.34 -20.31 -24.78
N LYS A 195 11.09 -19.55 -23.70
CA LYS A 195 11.86 -19.67 -22.46
C LYS A 195 11.74 -21.11 -21.98
N SER A 196 12.87 -21.75 -21.69
CA SER A 196 12.86 -23.15 -21.23
C SER A 196 12.10 -23.26 -19.90
N ASN A 197 11.47 -24.40 -19.66
CA ASN A 197 10.70 -24.66 -18.44
C ASN A 197 11.55 -24.42 -17.16
N ALA A 198 12.84 -24.72 -17.22
CA ALA A 198 13.78 -24.48 -16.13
C ALA A 198 13.93 -22.99 -15.78
N ASN A 199 13.92 -22.10 -16.79
CA ASN A 199 13.98 -20.65 -16.55
C ASN A 199 12.68 -20.15 -15.88
N MET A 200 11.51 -20.69 -16.28
CA MET A 200 10.25 -20.36 -15.60
C MET A 200 10.23 -20.83 -14.14
N GLN A 201 10.76 -22.02 -13.84
CA GLN A 201 10.86 -22.53 -12.47
C GLN A 201 11.76 -21.65 -11.61
N LEU A 202 12.92 -21.24 -12.12
CA LEU A 202 13.86 -20.38 -11.40
C LEU A 202 13.27 -18.98 -11.12
N ILE A 203 12.50 -18.43 -12.08
CA ILE A 203 11.77 -17.17 -11.88
C ILE A 203 10.69 -17.34 -10.80
N ALA A 204 9.94 -18.43 -10.82
CA ALA A 204 8.89 -18.71 -9.83
C ALA A 204 9.50 -18.86 -8.42
N GLU A 205 10.59 -19.62 -8.29
CA GLU A 205 11.29 -19.84 -7.03
C GLU A 205 11.82 -18.51 -6.45
N ARG A 206 12.47 -17.68 -7.28
CA ARG A 206 12.91 -16.33 -6.90
C ARG A 206 11.76 -15.44 -6.45
N ARG A 207 10.57 -15.56 -7.05
CA ARG A 207 9.38 -14.81 -6.61
C ARG A 207 8.91 -15.26 -5.24
N THR A 208 8.84 -16.57 -4.99
CA THR A 208 8.41 -17.12 -3.70
C THR A 208 9.37 -16.77 -2.56
N VAL A 209 10.69 -16.84 -2.77
CA VAL A 209 11.67 -16.46 -1.74
C VAL A 209 11.52 -14.99 -1.38
N ARG A 210 11.41 -14.12 -2.39
CA ARG A 210 11.26 -12.68 -2.18
C ARG A 210 9.92 -12.34 -1.51
N GLU A 211 8.84 -13.02 -1.85
CA GLU A 211 7.55 -12.85 -1.16
C GLU A 211 7.66 -13.16 0.33
N ARG A 212 8.35 -14.25 0.69
CA ARG A 212 8.63 -14.57 2.10
C ARG A 212 9.48 -13.51 2.79
N GLU A 213 10.50 -12.96 2.13
CA GLU A 213 11.30 -11.84 2.68
C GLU A 213 10.46 -10.57 2.87
N ARG A 214 9.54 -10.28 1.93
CA ARG A 214 8.62 -9.15 2.02
C ARG A 214 7.66 -9.31 3.18
N GLU A 215 7.07 -10.49 3.36
CA GLU A 215 6.20 -10.79 4.49
C GLU A 215 6.94 -10.66 5.82
N ALA A 216 8.18 -11.14 5.91
CA ALA A 216 9.02 -10.98 7.10
C ALA A 216 9.40 -9.52 7.41
N SER A 217 9.41 -8.66 6.38
CA SER A 217 9.71 -7.22 6.51
C SER A 217 8.46 -6.37 6.76
N ARG A 218 7.26 -6.97 6.75
CA ARG A 218 6.04 -6.23 7.08
C ARG A 218 6.06 -5.91 8.57
N PRO A 219 5.86 -4.64 8.98
CA PRO A 219 5.86 -4.22 10.38
C PRO A 219 4.84 -4.98 11.25
N PHE A 220 3.83 -5.58 10.61
CA PHE A 220 2.76 -6.33 11.28
C PHE A 220 3.24 -7.58 12.05
N TYR A 221 4.47 -8.07 11.82
CA TYR A 221 5.01 -9.27 12.47
C TYR A 221 6.16 -9.00 13.47
N GLN A 222 6.44 -7.75 13.82
CA GLN A 222 7.52 -7.39 14.76
C GLN A 222 7.03 -7.26 16.23
N LEU A 223 6.05 -8.09 16.61
CA LEU A 223 5.58 -8.21 18.00
C LEU A 223 6.43 -9.23 18.79
#